data_AF-A0A8X6VS98-F1
#
_entry.id   AF-A0A8X6VS98-F1
#
_cell.length_a   1.000
_cell.length_b   1.000
_cell.length_c   1.000
_cell.angle_alpha   90.00
_cell.angle_beta   90.00
_cell.angle_gamma   90.00
#
_symmetry.space_group_name_H-M   'P 1'
#
loop_
_entity.id
_entity.type
_entity.pdbx_description
1 polymer ?
#
loop_
_entity_poly.entity_id
_entity_poly.type
_entity_poly.pdbx_seq_one_letter_code
_entity_poly.pdbx_strand_id
1 'polypeptide(L)'
;MKEGMFDLRGWESSAIPSESTTSLVLGLIWDKNSDTLEIDSESLKFDEKEKITKRKILSLVSRVFDPIGFLAPVMIQPKILLQATWKTKEAWDDEVNDEIRKKFLKWGKRESS
;
A
#
# COMPACT_ATOMS: atom_id res chain seq x y z
N MET A 1 -9.69 6.78 -33.30
CA MET A 1 -10.37 6.32 -32.07
C MET A 1 -9.27 6.00 -31.07
N LYS A 2 -9.27 6.64 -29.88
CA LYS A 2 -8.22 6.42 -28.87
C LYS A 2 -8.42 5.04 -28.24
N GLU A 3 -7.44 4.16 -28.41
CA GLU A 3 -7.38 2.89 -27.69
C GLU A 3 -7.34 3.17 -26.19
N GLY A 4 -8.29 2.61 -25.45
CA GLY A 4 -8.25 2.61 -24.00
C GLY A 4 -7.07 1.75 -23.56
N MET A 5 -6.01 2.39 -23.09
CA MET A 5 -4.84 1.75 -22.49
C MET A 5 -5.20 1.17 -21.12
N PHE A 6 -6.06 0.16 -21.10
CA PHE A 6 -6.16 -0.72 -19.94
C PHE A 6 -5.05 -1.75 -20.10
N ASP A 7 -3.94 -1.52 -19.41
CA ASP A 7 -2.85 -2.49 -19.32
C ASP A 7 -3.39 -3.70 -18.55
N LEU A 8 -3.92 -4.68 -19.29
CA LEU A 8 -4.34 -5.96 -18.76
C LEU A 8 -3.07 -6.65 -18.31
N ARG A 9 -2.71 -6.49 -17.03
CA ARG A 9 -1.63 -7.27 -16.40
C ARG A 9 -1.87 -8.72 -16.80
N GLY A 10 -0.91 -9.27 -17.55
CA GLY A 10 -1.08 -10.51 -18.29
C GLY A 10 -1.75 -11.57 -17.43
N TRP A 11 -2.83 -12.16 -17.95
CA TRP A 11 -3.45 -13.29 -17.31
C TRP A 11 -2.43 -14.44 -17.26
N GLU A 12 -1.85 -14.68 -16.09
CA GLU A 12 -0.92 -15.80 -15.87
C GLU A 12 -1.70 -16.99 -15.32
N SER A 13 -1.71 -18.08 -16.07
CA SER A 13 -2.31 -19.36 -15.66
C SER A 13 -1.29 -20.20 -14.92
N SER A 14 -1.69 -20.81 -13.80
CA SER A 14 -0.86 -21.80 -13.08
C SER A 14 -0.51 -23.04 -13.92
N ALA A 15 -1.20 -23.26 -15.05
CA ALA A 15 -0.98 -24.40 -15.95
C ALA A 15 0.20 -24.20 -16.92
N ILE A 16 0.72 -22.97 -17.06
CA ILE A 16 1.84 -22.65 -17.94
C ILE A 16 2.96 -22.12 -17.04
N PRO A 17 4.15 -22.73 -17.01
CA PRO A 17 5.27 -22.19 -16.26
C PRO A 17 5.64 -20.83 -16.87
N SER A 18 5.33 -19.75 -16.16
CA SER A 18 5.84 -18.41 -16.48
C SER A 18 7.28 -18.30 -15.98
N GLU A 19 8.17 -17.65 -16.74
CA GLU A 19 9.54 -17.36 -16.26
C GLU A 19 9.54 -16.42 -15.04
N SER A 20 8.46 -15.64 -14.86
CA SER A 20 8.15 -14.86 -13.66
C SER A 20 7.59 -15.75 -12.55
N THR A 21 8.36 -15.92 -11.48
CA THR A 21 7.95 -16.67 -10.28
C THR A 21 7.10 -15.82 -9.34
N THR A 22 7.09 -14.50 -9.53
CA THR A 22 6.32 -13.54 -8.74
C THR A 22 5.19 -12.91 -9.53
N SER A 23 4.02 -12.77 -8.90
CA SER A 23 2.85 -12.11 -9.49
C SER A 23 2.18 -11.19 -8.47
N LEU A 24 1.55 -10.11 -8.92
CA LEU A 24 0.80 -9.21 -8.03
C LEU A 24 -0.63 -9.70 -7.83
N VAL A 25 -1.02 -9.98 -6.58
CA VAL A 25 -2.35 -10.46 -6.19
C VAL A 25 -2.87 -9.61 -5.05
N LEU A 26 -4.03 -8.97 -5.23
CA LEU A 26 -4.68 -8.11 -4.21
C LEU A 26 -3.80 -6.96 -3.67
N GLY A 27 -2.79 -6.54 -4.44
CA GLY A 27 -1.82 -5.52 -4.00
C GLY A 27 -0.63 -6.08 -3.20
N LEU A 28 -0.49 -7.40 -3.17
CA LEU A 28 0.61 -8.16 -2.59
C LEU A 28 1.42 -8.83 -3.68
N ILE A 29 2.66 -9.15 -3.38
CA ILE A 29 3.52 -9.99 -4.21
C ILE A 29 3.27 -11.43 -3.77
N TRP A 30 2.86 -12.28 -4.70
CA TRP A 30 2.79 -13.72 -4.49
C TRP A 30 3.99 -14.37 -5.16
N ASP A 31 4.85 -15.02 -4.37
CA ASP A 31 5.89 -15.89 -4.88
C ASP A 31 5.33 -17.31 -5.03
N LYS A 32 5.17 -17.76 -6.27
CA LYS A 32 4.61 -19.08 -6.62
C LYS A 32 5.54 -20.23 -6.23
N ASN A 33 6.85 -19.98 -6.09
CA ASN A 33 7.81 -21.03 -5.78
C ASN A 33 7.78 -21.42 -4.30
N SER A 34 7.71 -20.41 -3.42
CA SER A 34 7.68 -20.58 -1.97
C SER A 34 6.27 -20.57 -1.39
N ASP A 35 5.27 -20.27 -2.23
CA ASP A 35 3.87 -20.06 -1.86
C ASP A 35 3.70 -19.00 -0.75
N THR A 36 4.45 -17.90 -0.86
CA THR A 36 4.43 -16.81 0.12
C THR A 36 3.73 -15.57 -0.44
N LEU A 37 2.97 -14.91 0.43
CA LEU A 37 2.41 -13.58 0.18
C LEU A 37 3.26 -12.54 0.90
N GLU A 38 3.79 -11.60 0.13
CA GLU A 38 4.67 -10.55 0.60
C GLU A 38 4.03 -9.18 0.34
N ILE A 39 4.24 -8.25 1.26
CA ILE A 39 3.95 -6.85 1.00
C ILE A 39 5.20 -6.24 0.38
N ASP A 40 5.02 -5.49 -0.72
CA ASP A 40 6.08 -4.67 -1.28
C ASP A 40 6.49 -3.58 -0.27
N SER A 41 7.52 -3.88 0.52
CA SER A 41 8.07 -2.98 1.53
C SER A 41 8.63 -1.71 0.92
N GLU A 42 9.15 -1.73 -0.32
CA GLU A 42 9.63 -0.53 -0.99
C GLU A 42 8.50 0.42 -1.33
N SER A 43 7.35 -0.12 -1.76
CA SER A 43 6.16 0.69 -1.98
C SER A 43 5.64 1.33 -0.68
N LEU A 44 5.92 0.73 0.48
CA LEU A 44 5.52 1.26 1.78
C LEU A 44 6.55 2.22 2.39
N LYS A 45 7.76 2.34 1.81
CA LYS A 45 8.75 3.32 2.25
C LYS A 45 8.29 4.73 1.93
N PHE A 46 8.64 5.66 2.82
CA PHE A 46 8.46 7.10 2.62
C PHE A 46 9.71 7.81 3.09
N ASP A 47 10.13 8.83 2.34
CA ASP A 47 11.20 9.72 2.77
C ASP A 47 10.69 10.59 3.92
N GLU A 48 11.39 10.56 5.04
CA GLU A 48 11.08 11.38 6.22
C GLU A 48 11.11 12.89 5.92
N LYS A 49 11.78 13.30 4.84
CA LYS A 49 11.84 14.69 4.38
C LYS A 49 10.67 15.08 3.48
N GLU A 50 9.90 14.10 2.99
CA GLU A 50 8.75 14.38 2.13
C GLU A 50 7.55 14.88 2.93
N LYS A 51 6.72 15.71 2.28
CA LYS A 51 5.45 16.16 2.85
C LYS A 51 4.48 14.98 2.91
N ILE A 52 4.01 14.65 4.11
CA ILE A 52 2.98 13.63 4.29
C ILE A 52 1.61 14.31 4.15
N THR A 53 0.88 13.96 3.10
CA THR A 53 -0.46 14.50 2.82
C THR A 53 -1.54 13.45 3.06
N LYS A 54 -2.80 13.89 3.20
CA LYS A 54 -3.95 12.98 3.32
C LYS A 54 -4.04 12.05 2.12
N ARG A 55 -3.77 12.57 0.91
CA ARG A 55 -3.72 11.79 -0.32
C ARG A 55 -2.66 10.69 -0.26
N LYS A 56 -1.48 10.99 0.28
CA LYS A 56 -0.38 10.02 0.40
C LYS A 56 -0.75 8.88 1.35
N ILE A 57 -1.32 9.20 2.51
CA ILE A 57 -1.78 8.19 3.49
C ILE A 57 -2.87 7.31 2.87
N LEU A 58 -3.86 7.90 2.19
CA LEU A 58 -4.92 7.16 1.50
C LEU A 58 -4.38 6.24 0.41
N SER A 59 -3.45 6.76 -0.41
CA SER A 59 -2.80 5.98 -1.47
C SER A 59 -2.12 4.75 -0.90
N LEU A 60 -1.39 4.90 0.21
CA LEU A 60 -0.74 3.80 0.89
C LEU A 60 -1.75 2.79 1.45
N VAL A 61 -2.80 3.25 2.14
CA VAL A 61 -3.83 2.36 2.69
C VAL A 61 -4.54 1.57 1.60
N SER A 62 -4.77 2.19 0.44
CA SER A 62 -5.50 1.61 -0.69
C SER A 62 -4.65 0.64 -1.53
N ARG A 63 -3.32 0.61 -1.36
CA ARG A 63 -2.44 -0.30 -2.10
C ARG A 63 -2.64 -1.75 -1.71
N VAL A 64 -2.95 -2.00 -0.45
CA VAL A 64 -3.17 -3.35 0.08
C VAL A 64 -4.67 -3.58 0.17
N PHE A 65 -5.19 -4.46 -0.68
CA PHE A 65 -6.57 -4.89 -0.62
C PHE A 65 -6.63 -6.25 0.08
N ASP A 66 -7.18 -6.27 1.29
CA ASP A 66 -7.20 -7.47 2.11
C ASP A 66 -8.66 -7.85 2.44
N PRO A 67 -9.30 -8.68 1.60
CA PRO A 67 -10.69 -9.06 1.79
C PRO A 67 -10.91 -10.04 2.95
N ILE A 68 -9.86 -10.78 3.36
CA ILE A 68 -9.95 -11.84 4.39
C ILE A 68 -9.44 -11.32 5.75
N GLY A 69 -8.69 -10.23 5.78
CA GLY A 69 -8.18 -9.61 7.01
C GLY A 69 -6.81 -10.14 7.45
N PHE A 70 -6.08 -10.84 6.59
CA PHE A 70 -4.76 -11.40 6.88
C PHE A 70 -3.73 -10.32 7.28
N LEU A 71 -3.81 -9.14 6.66
CA LEU A 71 -2.94 -7.98 6.88
C LEU A 71 -3.59 -6.94 7.79
N ALA A 72 -4.75 -7.24 8.38
CA ALA A 72 -5.45 -6.31 9.26
C ALA A 72 -4.56 -5.80 10.42
N PRO A 73 -3.74 -6.62 11.12
CA PRO A 73 -2.89 -6.13 12.21
C PRO A 73 -1.85 -5.08 11.76
N VAL A 74 -1.36 -5.20 10.52
CA VAL A 74 -0.38 -4.28 9.91
C VAL A 74 -1.08 -3.02 9.41
N MET A 75 -2.24 -3.18 8.75
CA MET A 75 -2.95 -2.11 8.06
C MET A 75 -3.93 -1.32 8.95
N ILE A 76 -4.22 -1.79 10.16
CA ILE A 76 -5.19 -1.10 11.05
C ILE A 76 -4.69 0.28 11.49
N GLN A 77 -3.40 0.42 11.80
CA GLN A 77 -2.81 1.69 12.23
C GLN A 77 -2.90 2.78 11.15
N PRO A 78 -2.45 2.57 9.90
CA PRO A 78 -2.58 3.57 8.86
C PRO A 78 -4.06 3.86 8.51
N LYS A 79 -4.97 2.89 8.64
CA LYS A 79 -6.43 3.12 8.51
C LYS A 79 -6.98 4.04 9.61
N ILE A 80 -6.57 3.86 10.86
CA ILE A 80 -6.95 4.76 11.96
C ILE A 80 -6.38 6.16 11.73
N LEU A 81 -5.14 6.27 11.26
CA LEU A 81 -4.52 7.57 10.94
C LEU A 81 -5.24 8.27 9.79
N LEU A 82 -5.62 7.54 8.75
CA LEU A 82 -6.45 8.06 7.67
C LEU A 82 -7.78 8.61 8.21
N GLN A 83 -8.48 7.88 9.07
CA GLN A 83 -9.70 8.38 9.71
C GLN A 83 -9.44 9.62 10.58
N ALA A 84 -8.29 9.69 11.27
CA ALA A 84 -7.92 10.88 12.05
C ALA A 84 -7.76 12.12 11.15
N THR A 85 -7.20 11.96 9.94
CA THR A 85 -7.08 13.07 8.97
C THR A 85 -8.43 13.61 8.48
N TRP A 86 -9.52 12.85 8.61
CA TRP A 86 -10.85 13.35 8.23
C TRP A 86 -11.42 14.31 9.26
N LYS A 87 -10.94 14.26 10.50
CA LYS A 87 -11.35 15.19 11.57
C LYS A 87 -10.63 16.53 11.48
N THR A 88 -9.59 16.61 10.66
CA THR A 88 -8.73 17.78 10.54
C THR A 88 -9.09 18.59 9.28
N LYS A 89 -8.85 19.91 9.28
CA LYS A 89 -9.36 20.84 8.26
C LYS A 89 -8.47 21.00 7.02
N GLU A 90 -7.33 20.33 6.97
CA GLU A 90 -6.37 20.46 5.86
C GLU A 90 -6.93 19.83 4.56
N ALA A 91 -6.52 20.36 3.41
CA ALA A 91 -6.90 19.80 2.13
C ALA A 91 -6.17 18.46 1.84
N TRP A 92 -6.52 17.84 0.72
CA TRP A 92 -5.95 16.54 0.31
C TRP A 92 -4.44 16.57 0.09
N ASP A 93 -3.93 17.69 -0.40
CA ASP A 93 -2.53 17.91 -0.80
C ASP A 93 -1.76 18.78 0.21
N ASP A 94 -2.42 19.19 1.29
CA ASP A 94 -1.78 19.88 2.41
C ASP A 94 -1.07 18.87 3.32
N GLU A 95 -0.03 19.36 4.01
CA GLU A 95 0.68 18.56 5.00
C GLU A 95 -0.22 18.29 6.20
N VAL A 96 -0.26 17.03 6.64
CA VAL A 96 -1.01 16.63 7.83
C VAL A 96 -0.36 17.22 9.09
N ASN A 97 -1.16 17.36 10.15
CA ASN A 97 -0.63 17.83 11.43
C ASN A 97 0.56 16.99 11.94
N ASP A 98 1.42 17.62 12.75
CA ASP A 98 2.64 16.98 13.27
C ASP A 98 2.37 15.70 14.04
N GLU A 99 1.21 15.59 14.70
CA GLU A 99 0.86 14.41 15.49
C GLU A 99 0.60 13.19 14.59
N ILE A 100 -0.21 13.35 13.53
CA ILE A 100 -0.49 12.31 12.54
C ILE A 100 0.80 11.96 11.80
N ARG A 101 1.60 12.97 11.42
CA ARG A 101 2.90 12.80 10.76
C ARG A 101 3.82 11.91 11.60
N LYS A 102 4.01 12.22 12.88
CA LYS A 102 4.85 11.44 13.80
C LYS A 102 4.35 10.00 13.96
N LYS A 103 3.03 9.81 14.12
CA LYS A 103 2.45 8.46 14.26
C LYS A 103 2.62 7.64 12.98
N PHE A 104 2.45 8.26 11.82
CA PHE A 104 2.62 7.60 10.53
C PHE A 104 4.08 7.19 10.28
N LEU A 105 5.04 8.08 10.55
CA LEU A 105 6.47 7.76 10.46
C LEU A 105 6.88 6.65 11.43
N LYS A 106 6.34 6.66 12.65
CA LYS A 106 6.58 5.60 13.64
C LYS A 106 6.08 4.23 13.16
N TRP A 107 4.89 4.18 12.55
CA TRP A 107 4.36 2.96 11.97
C TRP A 107 5.27 2.42 10.85
N GLY A 108 5.69 3.27 9.91
CA GLY A 108 6.58 2.85 8.82
C GLY A 108 7.91 2.27 9.29
N LYS A 109 8.51 2.85 10.34
CA LYS A 109 9.75 2.34 10.93
C LYS A 109 9.58 0.98 11.61
N ARG A 110 8.41 0.75 12.23
CA ARG A 110 8.14 -0.51 12.95
C ARG A 110 8.05 -1.70 12.01
N GLU A 111 7.40 -1.52 10.85
CA GLU A 111 7.16 -2.62 9.91
C GLU A 111 8.22 -2.73 8.80
N SER A 112 9.26 -1.89 8.85
CA SER A 112 10.45 -2.00 7.97
C SER A 112 11.64 -2.69 8.68
N SER A 113 11.46 -3.23 9.89
CA SER A 113 12.48 -3.95 10.68
C SER A 113 12.22 -5.45 10.71
#